data_AF-A0A7W8ZQN9-F1
#
_entry.id   AF-A0A7W8ZQN9-F1
#
_cell.length_a   1.000
_cell.length_b   1.000
_cell.length_c   1.000
_cell.angle_alpha   90.00
_cell.angle_beta   90.00
_cell.angle_gamma   90.00
#
_symmetry.space_group_name_H-M   'P 1'
#
loop_
_entity.id
_entity.type
_entity.pdbx_description
1 polymer ?
#
loop_
_entity_poly.entity_id
_entity_poly.type
_entity_poly.pdbx_seq_one_letter_code
_entity_poly.pdbx_strand_id
1 'polypeptide(L)'
;MKKIIFPIALVTAGLVGLNTFEAAAQTSGSTQKKNINIHAKTLSKTQMKGFKTDIQKDAIENNSFRKVLYTAKHLQLVLMSLKPGEEIGLETHANSDQFFRFEGGKGKCIINETVYTVKDGDVIIVPAGSKHNVINTDTKKDLKLYTIYAEPQHKDGIIRATKNDAERHEAKFDGKTTEKDM
;
A
#
# COMPACT_ATOMS: atom_id res chain seq x y z
N MET A 1 -32.70 22.00 22.93
CA MET A 1 -33.80 21.17 22.34
C MET A 1 -33.27 20.64 21.01
N LYS A 2 -33.21 19.37 20.63
CA LYS A 2 -33.71 18.07 21.13
C LYS A 2 -32.56 17.04 20.98
N LYS A 3 -32.34 16.20 22.00
CA LYS A 3 -31.49 14.99 21.89
C LYS A 3 -32.34 13.87 21.28
N ILE A 4 -31.86 13.24 20.21
CA ILE A 4 -32.51 12.09 19.58
C ILE A 4 -31.98 10.83 20.29
N ILE A 5 -32.89 10.12 20.94
CA ILE A 5 -32.66 8.85 21.63
C ILE A 5 -33.24 7.76 20.71
N PHE A 6 -32.41 6.78 20.33
CA PHE A 6 -32.88 5.57 19.64
C PHE A 6 -33.26 4.51 20.69
N PRO A 7 -34.42 3.82 20.57
CA PRO A 7 -34.80 2.78 21.50
C PRO A 7 -34.12 1.45 21.17
N ILE A 8 -33.64 0.79 22.21
CA ILE A 8 -33.16 -0.60 22.21
C ILE A 8 -34.37 -1.53 22.19
N ALA A 9 -34.49 -2.38 21.17
CA ALA A 9 -35.49 -3.44 21.13
C ALA A 9 -34.94 -4.69 21.83
N LEU A 10 -35.59 -5.05 22.93
CA LEU A 10 -35.40 -6.25 23.72
C LEU A 10 -36.18 -7.40 23.03
N VAL A 11 -35.50 -8.45 22.56
CA VAL A 11 -36.17 -9.66 22.06
C VAL A 11 -36.17 -10.71 23.18
N THR A 12 -37.38 -11.11 23.56
CA THR A 12 -37.69 -12.09 24.59
C THR A 12 -37.47 -13.52 24.10
N ALA A 13 -36.94 -14.36 24.99
CA ALA A 13 -36.78 -15.80 24.81
C ALA A 13 -38.15 -16.52 24.87
N GLY A 14 -38.42 -17.38 23.88
CA GLY A 14 -39.52 -18.34 23.88
C GLY A 14 -38.99 -19.75 24.12
N LEU A 15 -39.53 -20.40 25.15
CA LEU A 15 -39.14 -21.73 25.65
C LEU A 15 -40.35 -22.65 25.58
N VAL A 16 -40.40 -23.62 24.65
CA VAL A 16 -41.27 -24.82 24.68
C VAL A 16 -40.66 -25.83 23.67
N GLY A 17 -40.50 -27.13 23.89
CA GLY A 17 -40.86 -28.00 25.00
C GLY A 17 -40.18 -29.37 24.83
N LEU A 18 -40.12 -30.11 25.93
CA LEU A 18 -39.63 -31.49 26.06
C LEU A 18 -40.41 -32.45 25.15
N ASN A 19 -39.70 -33.38 24.54
CA ASN A 19 -40.21 -34.74 24.31
C ASN A 19 -39.09 -35.74 24.62
N THR A 20 -39.38 -36.57 25.60
CA THR A 20 -38.60 -37.70 26.09
C THR A 20 -38.82 -38.93 25.21
N PHE A 21 -37.74 -39.62 24.83
CA PHE A 21 -37.79 -41.04 24.50
C PHE A 21 -36.58 -41.74 25.14
N GLU A 22 -36.86 -42.82 25.86
CA GLU A 22 -35.93 -43.63 26.63
C GLU A 22 -35.10 -44.60 25.78
N ALA A 23 -33.85 -44.76 26.23
CA ALA A 23 -33.03 -45.98 26.39
C ALA A 23 -32.87 -47.03 25.27
N ALA A 24 -31.60 -47.29 24.90
CA ALA A 24 -30.98 -48.62 25.04
C ALA A 24 -29.44 -48.51 24.98
N ALA A 25 -28.77 -49.30 25.81
CA ALA A 25 -27.33 -49.31 26.06
C ALA A 25 -26.57 -50.36 25.22
N GLN A 26 -25.23 -50.28 25.30
CA GLN A 26 -24.19 -51.24 24.86
C GLN A 26 -23.86 -51.20 23.35
N THR A 27 -22.61 -51.27 22.88
CA THR A 27 -21.43 -52.06 23.32
C THR A 27 -20.12 -51.44 22.82
N SER A 28 -19.06 -51.67 23.60
CA SER A 28 -17.63 -51.87 23.26
C SER A 28 -17.01 -51.31 21.97
N GLY A 29 -15.86 -50.66 22.12
CA GLY A 29 -14.96 -50.42 20.99
C GLY A 29 -13.78 -49.52 21.31
N SER A 30 -12.84 -49.98 22.12
CA SER A 30 -11.49 -49.42 22.14
C SER A 30 -10.90 -49.46 20.72
N THR A 31 -10.64 -48.30 20.11
CA THR A 31 -9.46 -47.96 19.26
C THR A 31 -9.69 -46.60 18.61
N GLN A 32 -9.44 -45.49 19.32
CA GLN A 32 -9.33 -44.18 18.69
C GLN A 32 -8.40 -43.24 19.47
N LYS A 33 -7.14 -43.66 19.63
CA LYS A 33 -6.05 -42.80 20.13
C LYS A 33 -4.79 -42.91 19.27
N LYS A 34 -4.95 -42.92 17.95
CA LYS A 34 -3.86 -42.68 16.99
C LYS A 34 -4.48 -42.06 15.75
N ASN A 35 -4.46 -40.73 15.66
CA ASN A 35 -4.53 -39.93 14.41
C ASN A 35 -4.78 -38.42 14.68
N ILE A 36 -4.38 -37.89 15.84
CA ILE A 36 -4.50 -36.43 16.11
C ILE A 36 -3.21 -35.66 15.74
N ASN A 37 -2.20 -36.32 15.17
CA ASN A 37 -0.87 -35.72 14.98
C ASN A 37 -0.32 -35.82 13.55
N ILE A 38 -1.18 -35.68 12.53
CA ILE A 38 -0.71 -35.53 11.13
C ILE A 38 -1.16 -34.19 10.51
N HIS A 39 -1.98 -33.38 11.20
CA HIS A 39 -2.47 -32.10 10.67
C HIS A 39 -1.83 -30.84 11.29
N ALA A 40 -0.96 -30.97 12.30
CA ALA A 40 -0.29 -29.82 12.92
C ALA A 40 1.05 -29.46 12.28
N LYS A 41 1.31 -29.92 11.04
CA LYS A 41 2.48 -29.51 10.26
C LYS A 41 2.09 -29.04 8.86
N THR A 42 0.97 -28.33 8.76
CA THR A 42 0.62 -27.56 7.57
C THR A 42 0.99 -26.10 7.82
N LEU A 43 2.20 -25.75 7.37
CA LEU A 43 2.65 -24.42 6.97
C LEU A 43 2.08 -23.25 7.80
N SER A 44 2.81 -22.85 8.84
CA SER A 44 2.82 -21.45 9.26
C SER A 44 3.38 -20.62 8.10
N LYS A 45 2.54 -20.36 7.10
CA LYS A 45 2.80 -19.39 6.05
C LYS A 45 2.96 -18.06 6.78
N THR A 46 4.15 -17.48 6.83
CA THR A 46 4.38 -16.21 7.51
C THR A 46 3.43 -15.21 6.88
N GLN A 47 2.39 -14.83 7.62
CA GLN A 47 1.34 -13.96 7.11
C GLN A 47 1.94 -12.56 6.93
N MET A 48 1.87 -12.02 5.71
CA MET A 48 2.27 -10.64 5.42
C MET A 48 1.50 -9.69 6.35
N LYS A 49 2.21 -8.74 6.95
CA LYS A 49 1.73 -7.82 7.98
C LYS A 49 1.25 -6.48 7.40
N GLY A 50 1.64 -6.17 6.16
CA GLY A 50 1.40 -4.88 5.53
C GLY A 50 2.28 -3.77 6.10
N PHE A 51 2.01 -2.54 5.67
CA PHE A 51 2.78 -1.35 6.03
C PHE A 51 1.85 -0.23 6.48
N LYS A 52 2.23 0.44 7.57
CA LYS A 52 1.53 1.62 8.11
C LYS A 52 2.57 2.66 8.48
N THR A 53 2.39 3.87 8.00
CA THR A 53 3.16 5.05 8.43
C THR A 53 2.30 6.30 8.45
N ASP A 54 2.84 7.41 8.96
CA ASP A 54 2.28 8.74 8.74
C ASP A 54 2.85 9.29 7.43
N ILE A 55 2.14 9.06 6.32
CA ILE A 55 2.68 9.31 4.99
C ILE A 55 2.88 10.81 4.70
N GLN A 56 2.03 11.68 5.26
CA GLN A 56 2.17 13.11 5.10
C GLN A 56 3.45 13.59 5.77
N LYS A 57 3.66 13.19 7.04
CA LYS A 57 4.89 13.52 7.76
C LYS A 57 6.12 13.00 7.03
N ASP A 58 6.11 11.73 6.63
CA ASP A 58 7.25 11.10 5.95
C ASP A 58 7.57 11.80 4.62
N ALA A 59 6.56 12.19 3.83
CA ALA A 59 6.74 12.91 2.57
C ALA A 59 7.31 14.33 2.78
N ILE A 60 6.82 15.06 3.79
CA ILE A 60 7.31 16.40 4.13
C ILE A 60 8.77 16.36 4.62
N GLU A 61 9.10 15.40 5.48
CA GLU A 61 10.44 15.28 6.08
C GLU A 61 11.47 14.66 5.11
N ASN A 62 11.02 13.97 4.06
CA ASN A 62 11.91 13.38 3.07
C ASN A 62 12.66 14.45 2.26
N ASN A 63 13.98 14.33 2.22
CA ASN A 63 14.87 15.17 1.41
C ASN A 63 15.59 14.40 0.30
N SER A 64 15.30 13.11 0.15
CA SER A 64 15.87 12.30 -0.93
C SER A 64 15.05 12.46 -2.20
N PHE A 65 15.73 12.55 -3.34
CA PHE A 65 15.08 12.53 -4.66
C PHE A 65 14.14 11.31 -4.81
N ARG A 66 14.58 10.14 -4.31
CA ARG A 66 13.77 8.92 -4.28
C ARG A 66 14.06 8.11 -3.01
N LYS A 67 13.03 7.64 -2.33
CA LYS A 67 13.14 6.71 -1.20
C LYS A 67 11.99 5.69 -1.27
N VAL A 68 12.31 4.43 -1.53
CA VAL A 68 11.32 3.35 -1.51
C VAL A 68 11.01 3.00 -0.06
N LEU A 69 9.74 3.11 0.34
CA LEU A 69 9.28 2.78 1.70
C LEU A 69 8.82 1.34 1.81
N TYR A 70 8.06 0.89 0.81
CA TYR A 70 7.43 -0.41 0.84
C TYR A 70 7.15 -0.93 -0.56
N THR A 71 7.50 -2.19 -0.79
CA THR A 71 7.30 -2.90 -2.05
C THR A 71 6.51 -4.17 -1.78
N ALA A 72 5.28 -4.21 -2.28
CA ALA A 72 4.45 -5.41 -2.34
C ALA A 72 4.50 -6.01 -3.76
N LYS A 73 3.78 -7.11 -3.99
CA LYS A 73 3.67 -7.72 -5.33
C LYS A 73 3.08 -6.81 -6.39
N HIS A 74 2.05 -6.04 -6.02
CA HIS A 74 1.23 -5.23 -6.93
C HIS A 74 1.21 -3.75 -6.56
N LEU A 75 2.10 -3.34 -5.65
CA LEU A 75 2.33 -1.92 -5.48
C LEU A 75 3.73 -1.61 -4.97
N GLN A 76 4.20 -0.41 -5.27
CA GLN A 76 5.37 0.16 -4.62
C GLN A 76 5.12 1.59 -4.19
N LEU A 77 5.33 1.86 -2.90
CA LEU A 77 5.22 3.17 -2.29
C LEU A 77 6.59 3.83 -2.20
N VAL A 78 6.71 5.02 -2.77
CA VAL A 78 7.97 5.76 -2.89
C VAL A 78 7.77 7.22 -2.52
N LEU A 79 8.67 7.78 -1.70
CA LEU A 79 8.74 9.21 -1.46
C LEU A 79 9.69 9.88 -2.45
N MET A 80 9.38 11.12 -2.80
CA MET A 80 10.25 11.95 -3.62
C MET A 80 10.30 13.38 -3.08
N SER A 81 11.43 14.04 -3.33
CA SER A 81 11.63 15.46 -3.06
C SER A 81 12.38 16.05 -4.24
N LEU A 82 11.74 16.94 -4.98
CA LEU A 82 12.36 17.61 -6.12
C LEU A 82 12.75 19.02 -5.70
N LYS A 83 14.02 19.39 -5.83
CA LYS A 83 14.49 20.76 -5.59
C LYS A 83 13.93 21.74 -6.62
N PRO A 84 13.99 23.06 -6.37
CA PRO A 84 13.59 24.06 -7.36
C PRO A 84 14.19 23.78 -8.76
N GLY A 85 13.33 23.69 -9.77
CA GLY A 85 13.73 23.41 -11.15
C GLY A 85 14.09 21.96 -11.47
N GLU A 86 14.14 21.06 -10.47
CA GLU A 86 14.29 19.62 -10.74
C GLU A 86 13.01 19.01 -11.29
N GLU A 87 13.20 17.88 -11.98
CA GLU A 87 12.13 17.06 -12.53
C GLU A 87 12.47 15.59 -12.33
N ILE A 88 11.45 14.74 -12.33
CA ILE A 88 11.63 13.28 -12.29
C ILE A 88 12.39 12.82 -13.55
N GLY A 89 12.00 13.35 -14.71
CA GLY A 89 12.43 12.88 -16.02
C GLY A 89 11.23 12.30 -16.80
N LEU A 90 11.34 12.25 -18.12
CA LEU A 90 10.29 11.69 -18.96
C LEU A 90 10.24 10.17 -18.81
N GLU A 91 9.13 9.66 -18.28
CA GLU A 91 8.91 8.24 -18.00
C GLU A 91 7.69 7.70 -18.76
N THR A 92 7.61 6.38 -18.90
CA THR A 92 6.44 5.66 -19.45
C THR A 92 6.46 4.23 -18.92
N HIS A 93 5.34 3.78 -18.35
CA HIS A 93 5.17 2.42 -17.89
C HIS A 93 4.07 1.73 -18.69
N ALA A 94 4.43 0.76 -19.54
CA ALA A 94 3.48 0.15 -20.47
C ALA A 94 2.30 -0.56 -19.79
N ASN A 95 2.53 -1.16 -18.62
CA ASN A 95 1.58 -2.05 -17.94
C ASN A 95 1.29 -1.63 -16.49
N SER A 96 1.71 -0.43 -16.07
CA SER A 96 1.50 0.04 -14.70
C SER A 96 0.91 1.43 -14.73
N ASP A 97 -0.22 1.59 -14.05
CA ASP A 97 -0.68 2.90 -13.63
C ASP A 97 0.25 3.45 -12.55
N GLN A 98 0.23 4.77 -12.40
CA GLN A 98 0.97 5.46 -11.35
C GLN A 98 0.13 6.56 -10.72
N PHE A 99 0.16 6.64 -9.41
CA PHE A 99 -0.52 7.65 -8.62
C PHE A 99 0.51 8.57 -7.97
N PHE A 100 0.31 9.88 -8.06
CA PHE A 100 1.07 10.89 -7.32
C PHE A 100 0.16 11.64 -6.36
N ARG A 101 0.67 11.90 -5.16
CA ARG A 101 0.08 12.82 -4.19
C ARG A 101 1.11 13.86 -3.79
N PHE A 102 0.73 15.13 -3.88
CA PHE A 102 1.57 16.27 -3.54
C PHE A 102 1.24 16.76 -2.13
N GLU A 103 2.26 16.89 -1.29
CA GLU A 103 2.15 17.26 0.13
C GLU A 103 2.80 18.63 0.42
N GLY A 104 3.55 19.20 -0.54
CA GLY A 104 4.17 20.52 -0.35
C GLY A 104 4.88 21.04 -1.59
N GLY A 105 5.08 22.36 -1.66
CA GLY A 105 5.66 23.03 -2.83
C GLY A 105 4.65 23.25 -3.96
N LYS A 106 5.16 23.62 -5.14
CA LYS A 106 4.36 23.85 -6.36
C LYS A 106 5.07 23.28 -7.58
N GLY A 107 4.33 22.59 -8.44
CA GLY A 107 4.90 21.96 -9.62
C GLY A 107 3.93 21.93 -10.79
N LYS A 108 4.34 21.17 -11.80
CA LYS A 108 3.44 20.71 -12.85
C LYS A 108 3.68 19.24 -13.14
N CYS A 109 2.61 18.52 -13.45
CA CYS A 109 2.69 17.21 -14.09
C CYS A 109 2.29 17.36 -15.56
N ILE A 110 3.05 16.73 -16.44
CA ILE A 110 2.76 16.66 -17.86
C ILE A 110 2.42 15.21 -18.17
N ILE A 111 1.26 14.97 -18.79
CA ILE A 111 0.85 13.65 -19.26
C ILE A 111 0.50 13.76 -20.74
N ASN A 112 1.29 13.12 -21.58
CA ASN A 112 1.31 13.33 -23.02
C ASN A 112 1.43 14.83 -23.34
N GLU A 113 0.39 15.47 -23.86
CA GLU A 113 0.35 16.90 -24.18
C GLU A 113 -0.37 17.73 -23.11
N THR A 114 -1.00 17.08 -22.12
CA THR A 114 -1.79 17.79 -21.11
C THR A 114 -0.92 18.21 -19.94
N VAL A 115 -1.06 19.47 -19.51
CA VAL A 115 -0.30 20.04 -18.40
C VAL A 115 -1.24 20.33 -17.23
N TYR A 116 -0.90 19.81 -16.06
CA TYR A 116 -1.59 20.04 -14.80
C TYR A 116 -0.67 20.78 -13.84
N THR A 117 -1.08 21.95 -13.35
CA THR A 117 -0.41 22.57 -12.20
C THR A 117 -0.77 21.80 -10.93
N VAL A 118 0.19 21.61 -10.03
CA VAL A 118 -0.01 20.85 -8.79
C VAL A 118 0.53 21.62 -7.58
N LYS A 119 -0.15 21.45 -6.44
CA LYS A 119 0.22 21.98 -5.12
C LYS A 119 -0.15 20.97 -4.03
N ASP A 120 0.14 21.33 -2.78
CA ASP A 120 -0.30 20.57 -1.61
C ASP A 120 -1.80 20.21 -1.69
N GLY A 121 -2.09 18.93 -1.49
CA GLY A 121 -3.43 18.38 -1.53
C GLY A 121 -3.87 17.83 -2.89
N ASP A 122 -3.12 18.07 -3.96
CA ASP A 122 -3.48 17.61 -5.30
C ASP A 122 -3.07 16.15 -5.55
N VAL A 123 -3.77 15.51 -6.48
CA VAL A 123 -3.52 14.14 -6.95
C VAL A 123 -3.39 14.12 -8.45
N ILE A 124 -2.50 13.27 -8.96
CA ILE A 124 -2.43 12.91 -10.37
C ILE A 124 -2.46 11.39 -10.49
N ILE A 125 -3.25 10.89 -11.44
CA ILE A 125 -3.22 9.48 -11.87
C ILE A 125 -2.70 9.47 -13.30
N VAL A 126 -1.65 8.71 -13.54
CA VAL A 126 -1.07 8.47 -14.85
C VAL A 126 -1.51 7.09 -15.32
N PRO A 127 -2.32 7.01 -16.40
CA PRO A 127 -2.68 5.73 -16.98
C PRO A 127 -1.49 5.04 -17.64
N ALA A 128 -1.44 3.71 -17.56
CA ALA A 128 -0.47 2.87 -18.22
C ALA A 128 -0.31 3.24 -19.71
N GLY A 129 0.93 3.26 -20.18
CA GLY A 129 1.31 3.65 -21.54
C GLY A 129 1.43 5.15 -21.77
N SER A 130 1.03 6.01 -20.82
CA SER A 130 1.15 7.46 -20.97
C SER A 130 2.58 7.95 -20.71
N LYS A 131 3.07 8.81 -21.59
CA LYS A 131 4.32 9.57 -21.35
C LYS A 131 4.04 10.60 -20.27
N HIS A 132 4.90 10.71 -19.28
CA HIS A 132 4.67 11.67 -18.20
C HIS A 132 5.96 12.16 -17.56
N ASN A 133 5.86 13.32 -16.90
CA ASN A 133 6.93 13.92 -16.13
C ASN A 133 6.34 14.81 -15.03
N VAL A 134 7.08 15.00 -13.94
CA VAL A 134 6.74 15.94 -12.86
C VAL A 134 7.92 16.88 -12.68
N ILE A 135 7.63 18.18 -12.71
CA ILE A 135 8.62 19.25 -12.64
C ILE A 135 8.28 20.16 -11.46
N ASN A 136 9.26 20.45 -10.61
CA ASN A 136 9.14 21.47 -9.58
C ASN A 136 9.27 22.87 -10.22
N THR A 137 8.19 23.65 -10.13
CA THR A 137 8.12 25.01 -10.67
C THR A 137 8.24 26.08 -9.58
N ASP A 138 8.32 25.69 -8.31
CA ASP A 138 8.59 26.60 -7.21
C ASP A 138 10.06 27.04 -7.24
N THR A 139 10.28 28.34 -7.08
CA THR A 139 11.64 28.95 -7.12
C THR A 139 12.41 28.80 -5.81
N LYS A 140 11.74 28.44 -4.71
CA LYS A 140 12.31 28.47 -3.35
C LYS A 140 12.10 27.18 -2.58
N LYS A 141 10.99 26.48 -2.80
CA LYS A 141 10.61 25.29 -2.03
C LYS A 141 10.82 24.02 -2.84
N ASP A 142 11.19 22.96 -2.14
CA ASP A 142 11.13 21.61 -2.70
C ASP A 142 9.67 21.21 -2.94
N LEU A 143 9.43 20.46 -4.01
CA LEU A 143 8.16 19.78 -4.25
C LEU A 143 8.21 18.44 -3.49
N LYS A 144 7.36 18.30 -2.48
CA LYS A 144 7.24 17.12 -1.64
C LYS A 144 6.07 16.28 -2.13
N LEU A 145 6.33 15.01 -2.42
CA LEU A 145 5.33 14.10 -2.95
C LEU A 145 5.65 12.65 -2.59
N TYR A 146 4.63 11.80 -2.68
CA TYR A 146 4.82 10.37 -2.77
C TYR A 146 4.12 9.84 -4.02
N THR A 147 4.61 8.69 -4.48
CA THR A 147 4.04 7.97 -5.61
C THR A 147 3.75 6.53 -5.24
N ILE A 148 2.68 6.00 -5.81
CA ILE A 148 2.34 4.58 -5.78
C ILE A 148 2.38 4.08 -7.22
N TYR A 149 3.27 3.14 -7.49
CA TYR A 149 3.24 2.36 -8.72
C TYR A 149 2.33 1.16 -8.53
N ALA A 150 1.44 0.86 -9.48
CA ALA A 150 0.60 -0.34 -9.47
C ALA A 150 1.38 -1.63 -9.78
N GLU A 151 2.66 -1.52 -10.13
CA GLU A 151 3.63 -2.62 -10.19
C GLU A 151 5.01 -2.08 -9.77
N PRO A 152 5.80 -2.79 -8.96
CA PRO A 152 7.10 -2.31 -8.51
C PRO A 152 8.07 -1.94 -9.63
N GLN A 153 8.71 -0.77 -9.52
CA GLN A 153 9.64 -0.26 -10.54
C GLN A 153 11.09 -0.25 -10.06
N HIS A 154 11.31 -0.01 -8.77
CA HIS A 154 12.63 0.14 -8.17
C HIS A 154 12.98 -1.00 -7.23
N LYS A 155 14.28 -1.22 -6.99
CA LYS A 155 14.73 -2.14 -5.95
C LYS A 155 14.18 -1.74 -4.58
N ASP A 156 13.74 -2.72 -3.79
CA ASP A 156 13.18 -2.45 -2.47
C ASP A 156 14.16 -1.73 -1.54
N GLY A 157 13.63 -0.82 -0.72
CA GLY A 157 14.38 -0.05 0.27
C GLY A 157 15.43 0.92 -0.28
N ILE A 158 15.52 1.11 -1.60
CA ILE A 158 16.55 1.98 -2.17
C ILE A 158 16.32 3.45 -1.84
N ILE A 159 17.42 4.15 -1.57
CA ILE A 159 17.47 5.59 -1.35
C ILE A 159 18.41 6.21 -2.37
N ARG A 160 17.90 7.22 -3.10
CA ARG A 160 18.67 8.08 -4.00
C ARG A 160 18.57 9.50 -3.48
N ALA A 161 19.65 9.99 -2.89
CA ALA A 161 19.66 11.30 -2.26
C ALA A 161 19.49 12.44 -3.27
N THR A 162 19.97 12.26 -4.50
CA THR A 162 19.94 13.28 -5.57
C THR A 162 19.45 12.70 -6.89
N LYS A 163 18.93 13.55 -7.78
CA LYS A 163 18.58 13.17 -9.15
C LYS A 163 19.76 12.53 -9.89
N ASN A 164 20.93 13.17 -9.84
CA ASN A 164 22.13 12.68 -10.52
C ASN A 164 22.58 11.28 -10.02
N ASP A 165 22.41 10.98 -8.73
CA ASP A 165 22.65 9.62 -8.22
C ASP A 165 21.62 8.62 -8.76
N ALA A 166 20.34 9.01 -8.82
CA ALA A 166 19.28 8.19 -9.36
C ALA A 166 19.46 7.86 -10.85
N GLU A 167 19.97 8.80 -11.64
CA GLU A 167 20.22 8.63 -13.07
C GLU A 167 21.47 7.80 -13.36
N ARG A 168 22.56 8.00 -12.61
CA ARG A 168 23.83 7.27 -12.85
C ARG A 168 23.82 5.84 -12.33
N HIS A 169 23.01 5.57 -11.31
CA HIS A 169 22.96 4.27 -10.65
C HIS A 169 21.52 3.74 -10.70
N GLU A 170 21.10 3.29 -11.87
CA GLU A 170 19.78 2.67 -11.99
C GLU A 170 19.72 1.39 -11.14
N ALA A 171 18.57 1.18 -10.48
CA ALA A 171 18.32 -0.01 -9.68
C ALA A 171 16.86 -0.39 -9.80
N LYS A 172 16.55 -1.11 -10.87
CA LYS A 172 15.22 -1.63 -11.16
C LYS A 172 14.80 -2.67 -10.12
N PHE A 173 13.50 -2.90 -10.03
CA PHE A 173 12.94 -3.95 -9.21
C PHE A 173 13.57 -5.31 -9.56
N ASP A 174 14.02 -6.05 -8.55
CA ASP A 174 14.75 -7.31 -8.68
C ASP A 174 13.90 -8.54 -8.29
N GLY A 175 12.57 -8.36 -8.25
CA GLY A 175 11.62 -9.39 -7.83
C GLY A 175 11.50 -9.57 -6.32
N LYS A 176 12.24 -8.80 -5.51
CA LYS A 176 12.22 -8.92 -4.05
C LYS A 176 11.35 -7.83 -3.42
N THR A 177 10.28 -8.27 -2.75
CA THR A 177 9.37 -7.43 -1.97
C THR A 177 9.93 -7.15 -0.57
N THR A 178 9.38 -6.15 0.12
CA THR A 178 9.77 -5.80 1.50
C THR A 178 9.47 -6.95 2.45
N GLU A 179 8.24 -7.45 2.41
CA GLU A 179 7.89 -8.68 3.07
C GLU A 179 8.24 -9.82 2.14
N LYS A 180 9.20 -10.65 2.55
CA LYS A 180 9.67 -11.75 1.71
C LYS A 180 8.49 -12.64 1.37
N ASP A 181 8.29 -12.81 0.07
CA ASP A 181 7.56 -13.97 -0.42
C ASP A 181 8.27 -15.23 0.06
N MET A 182 7.48 -16.16 0.61
CA MET A 182 7.96 -17.49 0.95
C MET A 182 8.29 -18.27 -0.32
#